data_AF-A0A379X0N6-F1
#
_entry.id   AF-A0A379X0N6-F1
#
_cell.length_a   1.000
_cell.length_b   1.000
_cell.length_c   1.000
_cell.angle_alpha   90.00
_cell.angle_beta   90.00
_cell.angle_gamma   90.00
#
_symmetry.space_group_name_H-M   'P 1'
#
loop_
_entity.id
_entity.type
_entity.pdbx_description
1 polymer ?
#
loop_
_entity_poly.entity_id
_entity_poly.type
_entity_poly.pdbx_seq_one_letter_code
_entity_poly.pdbx_strand_id
1 'polypeptide(L)'
;MPEVADRDRIAMIAELANASGIAGMCGGQALDLAAEGQRITLDALERIHRHKTGALIRAAVRLGALSAGDKGRNTLPILDAMQRVSALPSRFRMTFWMWWAILQR
;
A
#
# COMPACT_ATOMS: atom_id res chain seq x y z
N MET A 1 -20.33 -12.47 -0.28
CA MET A 1 -20.40 -11.80 1.04
C MET A 1 -21.81 -11.26 1.27
N PRO A 2 -22.79 -12.13 1.58
CA PRO A 2 -24.16 -11.68 1.91
C PRO A 2 -24.25 -10.98 3.29
N GLU A 3 -23.28 -11.24 4.17
CA GLU A 3 -23.17 -10.68 5.54
C GLU A 3 -22.67 -9.22 5.58
N VAL A 4 -22.12 -8.70 4.46
CA VAL A 4 -21.49 -7.37 4.41
C VAL A 4 -22.46 -6.40 3.75
N ALA A 5 -22.79 -5.32 4.46
CA ALA A 5 -23.69 -4.28 3.97
C ALA A 5 -23.23 -3.70 2.62
N ASP A 6 -24.18 -3.30 1.76
CA ASP A 6 -23.85 -2.76 0.43
C ASP A 6 -22.98 -1.49 0.51
N ARG A 7 -23.20 -0.66 1.53
CA ARG A 7 -22.34 0.48 1.87
C ARG A 7 -20.87 0.07 2.05
N ASP A 8 -20.61 -1.04 2.72
CA ASP A 8 -19.26 -1.58 2.92
C ASP A 8 -18.68 -2.13 1.63
N ARG A 9 -19.48 -2.84 0.84
CA ARG A 9 -19.06 -3.38 -0.46
C ARG A 9 -18.64 -2.27 -1.43
N ILE A 10 -19.42 -1.19 -1.50
CA ILE A 10 -19.09 -0.03 -2.34
C ILE A 10 -17.79 0.63 -1.86
N ALA A 11 -17.63 0.82 -0.55
CA ALA A 11 -16.40 1.37 0.03
C ALA A 11 -15.18 0.47 -0.27
N MET A 12 -15.34 -0.84 -0.21
CA MET A 12 -14.30 -1.82 -0.54
C MET A 12 -13.88 -1.73 -2.01
N ILE A 13 -14.86 -1.65 -2.92
CA ILE A 13 -14.58 -1.50 -4.36
C ILE A 13 -13.84 -0.18 -4.63
N ALA A 14 -14.28 0.92 -4.02
CA ALA A 14 -13.64 2.23 -4.17
C ALA A 14 -12.20 2.23 -3.66
N GLU A 15 -11.95 1.61 -2.49
CA GLU A 15 -10.62 1.45 -1.91
C GLU A 15 -9.69 0.67 -2.85
N LEU A 16 -10.15 -0.47 -3.37
CA LEU A 16 -9.37 -1.31 -4.26
C LEU A 16 -9.10 -0.63 -5.60
N ALA A 17 -10.08 0.09 -6.15
CA ALA A 17 -9.94 0.84 -7.40
C ALA A 17 -8.88 1.94 -7.25
N ASN A 18 -8.92 2.70 -6.15
CA ASN A 18 -7.94 3.75 -5.88
C ASN A 18 -6.53 3.16 -5.67
N ALA A 19 -6.41 2.07 -4.90
CA ALA A 19 -5.14 1.43 -4.63
C ALA A 19 -4.53 0.75 -5.86
N SER A 20 -5.36 0.23 -6.76
CA SER A 20 -4.90 -0.38 -8.02
C SER A 20 -4.60 0.65 -9.11
N GLY A 21 -5.27 1.80 -9.08
CA GLY A 21 -5.23 2.81 -10.14
C GLY A 21 -3.94 3.63 -10.22
N ILE A 22 -4.03 4.74 -10.97
CA ILE A 22 -2.88 5.62 -11.25
C ILE A 22 -2.27 6.25 -9.99
N ALA A 23 -3.07 6.49 -8.96
CA ALA A 23 -2.60 7.01 -7.67
C ALA A 23 -1.99 5.92 -6.76
N GLY A 24 -2.00 4.66 -7.18
CA GLY A 24 -1.52 3.51 -6.43
C GLY A 24 -0.60 2.63 -7.28
N MET A 25 -0.92 1.33 -7.37
CA MET A 25 -0.08 0.32 -8.00
C MET A 25 0.31 0.67 -9.44
N CYS A 26 -0.65 1.03 -10.29
CA CYS A 26 -0.34 1.37 -11.69
C CYS A 26 0.63 2.55 -11.81
N GLY A 27 0.47 3.58 -10.99
CA GLY A 27 1.41 4.71 -10.94
C GLY A 27 2.80 4.28 -10.45
N GLY A 28 2.85 3.44 -9.41
CA GLY A 28 4.10 2.87 -8.93
C GLY A 28 4.82 2.04 -9.99
N GLN A 29 4.08 1.25 -10.77
CA GLN A 29 4.63 0.48 -11.88
C GLN A 29 5.15 1.39 -13.01
N ALA A 30 4.44 2.47 -13.33
CA ALA A 30 4.90 3.43 -14.33
C ALA A 30 6.20 4.14 -13.89
N LEU A 31 6.31 4.50 -12.60
CA LEU A 31 7.52 5.08 -12.04
C LEU A 31 8.69 4.09 -12.01
N ASP A 32 8.41 2.81 -11.75
CA ASP A 32 9.40 1.74 -11.77
C ASP A 32 10.01 1.57 -13.17
N LEU A 33 9.16 1.47 -14.20
CA LEU A 33 9.59 1.40 -15.59
C LEU A 33 10.39 2.64 -16.02
N ALA A 34 9.98 3.83 -15.58
CA ALA A 34 10.70 5.08 -15.86
C ALA A 34 12.06 5.16 -15.16
N ALA A 35 12.27 4.39 -14.08
CA ALA A 35 13.52 4.35 -13.34
C ALA A 35 14.51 3.28 -13.85
N GLU A 36 14.08 2.38 -14.74
CA GLU A 36 14.95 1.36 -15.31
C GLU A 36 16.16 1.98 -16.02
N GLY A 37 17.35 1.45 -15.72
CA GLY A 37 18.61 1.95 -16.27
C GLY A 37 19.08 3.31 -15.74
N GLN A 38 18.34 3.93 -14.79
CA GLN A 38 18.70 5.20 -14.18
C GLN A 38 19.25 5.03 -12.77
N ARG A 39 20.14 5.93 -12.34
CA ARG A 39 20.51 6.05 -10.92
C ARG A 39 19.46 6.90 -10.22
N ILE A 40 18.67 6.27 -9.35
CA ILE A 40 17.64 6.95 -8.57
C ILE A 40 18.07 7.16 -7.11
N THR A 41 17.53 8.19 -6.47
CA THR A 41 17.74 8.45 -5.05
C THR A 41 16.95 7.45 -4.20
N LEU A 42 17.36 7.28 -2.94
CA LEU A 42 16.62 6.45 -1.98
C LEU A 42 15.16 6.90 -1.85
N ASP A 43 14.91 8.20 -1.78
CA ASP A 43 13.55 8.76 -1.71
C ASP A 43 12.70 8.42 -2.94
N ALA A 44 13.29 8.42 -4.13
CA ALA A 44 12.59 8.03 -5.35
C ALA A 44 12.25 6.53 -5.36
N LEU A 45 13.19 5.69 -4.92
CA LEU A 45 12.98 4.25 -4.77
C LEU A 45 11.88 3.96 -3.72
N GLU A 46 11.92 4.63 -2.56
CA GLU A 46 10.85 4.55 -1.54
C GLU A 46 9.48 4.93 -2.08
N ARG A 47 9.40 5.97 -2.91
CA ARG A 47 8.15 6.38 -3.56
C ARG A 47 7.64 5.32 -4.52
N ILE A 48 8.49 4.73 -5.36
CA ILE A 48 8.11 3.65 -6.29
C ILE A 48 7.49 2.50 -5.50
N HIS A 49 8.17 1.97 -4.49
CA HIS A 49 7.68 0.82 -3.72
C HIS A 49 6.42 1.14 -2.89
N ARG A 50 6.30 2.35 -2.33
CA ARG A 50 5.11 2.78 -1.60
C ARG A 50 3.84 2.74 -2.46
N HIS A 51 3.98 3.01 -3.75
CA HIS A 51 2.88 2.99 -4.72
C HIS A 51 2.71 1.60 -5.33
N LYS A 52 3.78 0.99 -5.85
CA LYS A 52 3.74 -0.30 -6.56
C LYS A 52 3.24 -1.44 -5.69
N THR A 53 3.70 -1.52 -4.44
CA THR A 53 3.38 -2.63 -3.54
C THR A 53 2.65 -2.16 -2.29
N GLY A 54 3.05 -1.02 -1.73
CA GLY A 54 2.45 -0.49 -0.51
C GLY A 54 0.97 -0.14 -0.66
N ALA A 55 0.51 0.28 -1.84
CA ALA A 55 -0.90 0.65 -2.05
C ALA A 55 -1.85 -0.53 -1.87
N LEU A 56 -1.53 -1.69 -2.47
CA LEU A 56 -2.38 -2.88 -2.35
C LEU A 56 -2.31 -3.53 -0.97
N ILE A 57 -1.16 -3.50 -0.30
CA ILE A 57 -1.06 -4.00 1.08
C ILE A 57 -1.97 -3.16 2.00
N ARG A 58 -1.98 -1.84 1.84
CA ARG A 58 -2.87 -0.96 2.61
C ARG A 58 -4.34 -1.26 2.32
N ALA A 59 -4.68 -1.41 1.04
CA ALA A 59 -6.04 -1.78 0.64
C ALA A 59 -6.46 -3.11 1.29
N ALA A 60 -5.62 -4.14 1.26
CA ALA A 60 -5.95 -5.44 1.84
C ALA A 60 -6.33 -5.36 3.34
N VAL A 61 -5.57 -4.58 4.12
CA VAL A 61 -5.88 -4.37 5.55
C VAL A 61 -7.17 -3.57 5.74
N ARG A 62 -7.37 -2.50 4.96
CA ARG A 62 -8.58 -1.65 5.02
C ARG A 62 -9.84 -2.43 4.57
N LEU A 63 -9.72 -3.30 3.57
CA LEU A 63 -10.78 -4.21 3.14
C LEU A 63 -11.18 -5.18 4.27
N GLY A 64 -10.20 -5.69 5.03
CA GLY A 64 -10.47 -6.52 6.22
C GLY A 64 -11.18 -5.75 7.34
N ALA A 65 -10.89 -4.46 7.51
CA ALA A 65 -11.62 -3.61 8.45
C ALA A 65 -13.06 -3.33 7.97
N LEU A 66 -13.25 -3.01 6.69
CA LEU A 66 -14.57 -2.75 6.12
C LEU A 66 -15.47 -3.99 6.14
N SER A 67 -14.91 -5.20 5.99
CA SER A 67 -15.70 -6.43 6.09
C SER A 67 -16.25 -6.69 7.51
N ALA A 68 -15.70 -6.05 8.55
CA ALA A 68 -16.16 -6.14 9.93
C ALA A 68 -17.23 -5.09 10.30
N GLY A 69 -17.73 -4.32 9.32
CA GLY A 69 -18.78 -3.31 9.53
C GLY A 69 -18.32 -2.16 10.44
N ASP A 70 -19.22 -1.63 11.28
CA ASP A 70 -18.92 -0.44 12.08
C ASP A 70 -17.77 -0.63 13.08
N LYS A 71 -17.59 -1.86 13.61
CA LYS A 71 -16.46 -2.18 14.49
C LYS A 71 -15.11 -1.98 13.79
N GLY A 72 -15.00 -2.45 12.55
CA GLY A 72 -13.77 -2.28 11.77
C GLY A 72 -13.63 -0.87 11.20
N ARG A 73 -14.73 -0.18 10.88
CA ARG A 73 -14.64 1.25 10.51
C ARG A 73 -14.01 2.11 11.60
N ASN A 74 -14.33 1.82 12.87
CA ASN A 74 -13.75 2.55 14.00
C ASN A 74 -12.24 2.34 14.14
N THR A 75 -11.67 1.30 13.52
CA THR A 75 -10.21 1.05 13.53
C THR A 75 -9.49 1.65 12.32
N LEU A 76 -10.20 2.09 11.27
CA LEU A 76 -9.59 2.71 10.08
C LEU A 76 -8.64 3.87 10.41
N PRO A 77 -8.96 4.81 11.33
CA PRO A 77 -8.02 5.89 11.67
C PRO A 77 -6.71 5.38 12.28
N ILE A 78 -6.76 4.30 13.05
CA ILE A 78 -5.58 3.67 13.65
C ILE A 78 -4.74 2.99 12.57
N LEU A 79 -5.40 2.26 11.66
CA LEU A 79 -4.74 1.64 10.52
C LEU A 79 -4.04 2.69 9.65
N ASP A 80 -4.65 3.84 9.43
CA ASP A 80 -4.06 4.94 8.66
C ASP A 80 -2.86 5.58 9.38
N ALA A 81 -2.88 5.64 10.72
CA ALA A 81 -1.74 6.10 11.51
C ALA A 81 -0.53 5.16 11.42
N MET A 82 -0.75 3.83 11.45
CA MET A 82 0.31 2.82 11.33
C MET A 82 0.98 2.82 9.95
N GLN A 83 0.32 3.39 8.93
CA GLN A 83 0.80 3.42 7.54
C GLN A 83 1.77 4.57 7.25
N ARG A 84 1.91 5.55 8.14
CA ARG A 84 2.92 6.61 7.99
C ARG A 84 4.29 5.97 8.19
N VAL A 85 5.13 5.97 7.15
CA VAL A 85 6.50 5.38 7.14
C VAL A 85 7.38 5.87 8.30
N SER A 86 7.07 7.02 8.89
CA SER A 86 7.67 7.55 10.12
C SER A 86 7.39 6.71 11.38
N ALA A 87 6.41 5.80 11.36
CA ALA A 87 6.02 4.96 12.48
C ALA A 87 6.67 3.57 12.49
N LEU A 88 7.31 3.15 11.40
CA LEU A 88 8.05 1.88 11.35
C LEU A 88 9.50 2.09 11.79
N PRO A 89 10.05 1.23 12.67
CA PRO A 89 11.46 1.28 13.04
C PRO A 89 12.34 1.20 11.79
N SER A 90 13.34 2.08 11.70
CA SER A 90 14.30 2.15 10.58
C SER A 90 14.93 0.80 10.22
N ARG A 91 15.02 -0.12 11.19
CA ARG A 91 15.56 -1.47 11.03
C ARG A 91 14.68 -2.37 10.14
N PHE A 92 13.36 -2.26 10.21
CA PHE A 92 12.45 -3.05 9.35
C PHE A 92 12.44 -2.57 7.90
N ARG A 93 12.72 -1.27 7.68
CA ARG A 93 12.89 -0.70 6.33
C ARG A 93 14.12 -1.23 5.64
N MET A 94 15.14 -1.68 6.37
CA MET A 94 16.43 -2.05 5.80
C MET A 94 16.52 -3.55 5.48
N THR A 95 15.94 -4.44 6.29
CA THR A 95 16.09 -5.91 6.10
C THR A 95 15.32 -6.46 4.90
N PHE A 96 14.05 -6.07 4.71
CA PHE A 96 13.27 -6.48 3.55
C PHE A 96 13.87 -5.92 2.24
N TRP A 97 14.41 -4.71 2.32
CA TRP A 97 14.97 -3.96 1.19
C TRP A 97 16.37 -4.43 0.79
N MET A 98 17.23 -4.73 1.76
CA MET A 98 18.59 -5.21 1.51
C MET A 98 18.56 -6.61 0.87
N TRP A 99 17.61 -7.47 1.28
CA TRP A 99 17.39 -8.77 0.64
C TRP A 99 16.87 -8.63 -0.80
N TRP A 100 15.99 -7.67 -1.08
CA TRP A 100 15.46 -7.44 -2.43
C TRP A 100 16.49 -6.81 -3.38
N ALA A 101 17.30 -5.86 -2.90
CA ALA A 101 18.40 -5.27 -3.68
C ALA A 101 19.49 -6.29 -4.06
N ILE A 102 19.68 -7.33 -3.24
CA ILE A 102 20.57 -8.46 -3.53
C ILE A 102 19.97 -9.39 -4.61
N LEU A 103 18.65 -9.50 -4.70
CA LEU A 103 17.93 -10.35 -5.66
C LEU A 103 17.69 -9.72 -7.05
N GLN A 104 17.89 -8.41 -7.21
CA GLN A 104 17.83 -7.72 -8.51
C GLN A 104 19.21 -7.54 -9.18
N ARG A 105 20.15 -8.45 -8.88
CA ARG A 105 21.35 -8.68 -9.69
C ARG A 105 21.28 -10.00 -10.40
#